data_AF-A0A3E2V4U6-F1
#
_entry.id   AF-A0A3E2V4U6-F1
#
_cell.length_a   1.000
_cell.length_b   1.000
_cell.length_c   1.000
_cell.angle_alpha   90.00
_cell.angle_beta   90.00
_cell.angle_gamma   90.00
#
_symmetry.space_group_name_H-M   'P 1'
#
loop_
_entity.id
_entity.type
_entity.pdbx_description
1 polymer ?
#
loop_
_entity_poly.entity_id
_entity_poly.type
_entity_poly.pdbx_seq_one_letter_code
_entity_poly.pdbx_strand_id
1 'polypeptide(L)'
;MIFSKILEVRGTKMKKIQKSAVRFDSLKQDFLDDKKYSGTAEATLNGYRYDITRFLKFLSDEQLAVNEAGFKRYVIHLTDSGMTANSVNHYIRSVKVFLYWCME
;
A
#
# COMPACT_ATOMS: atom_id res chain seq x y z
N MET A 1 9.31 -10.05 -34.58
CA MET A 1 10.26 -10.27 -33.48
C MET A 1 9.65 -9.72 -32.18
N ILE A 2 8.86 -10.57 -31.51
CA ILE A 2 8.58 -10.70 -30.06
C ILE A 2 8.05 -9.49 -29.24
N PHE A 3 8.40 -8.23 -29.52
CA PHE A 3 8.03 -7.09 -28.65
C PHE A 3 6.59 -6.57 -28.81
N SER A 4 5.96 -6.73 -29.97
CA SER A 4 4.61 -6.17 -30.21
C SER A 4 3.48 -7.00 -29.61
N LYS A 5 3.66 -8.31 -29.46
CA LYS A 5 2.57 -9.21 -29.03
C LYS A 5 2.37 -9.23 -27.50
N ILE A 6 3.33 -8.73 -26.72
CA ILE A 6 3.19 -8.63 -25.25
C ILE A 6 2.45 -7.33 -24.85
N LEU A 7 2.55 -6.27 -25.66
CA LEU A 7 1.86 -5.00 -25.43
C LEU A 7 0.38 -5.02 -25.88
N GLU A 8 0.02 -5.90 -26.82
CA GLU A 8 -1.33 -5.90 -27.43
C GLU A 8 -2.36 -6.77 -26.70
N VAL A 9 -1.94 -7.75 -25.86
CA VAL A 9 -2.90 -8.60 -25.10
C VAL A 9 -3.52 -7.88 -23.90
N ARG A 10 -3.07 -6.67 -23.58
CA ARG A 10 -3.67 -5.83 -22.55
C ARG A 10 -3.96 -4.47 -23.16
N GLY A 11 -5.13 -4.36 -23.78
CA GLY A 11 -5.70 -3.13 -24.34
C GLY A 11 -5.97 -2.06 -23.28
N THR A 12 -4.94 -1.61 -22.58
CA THR A 12 -5.01 -0.49 -21.65
C THR A 12 -4.28 0.66 -22.30
N LYS A 13 -5.05 1.44 -23.07
CA LYS A 13 -4.80 2.84 -23.39
C LYS A 13 -4.02 3.45 -22.23
N MET A 14 -2.84 4.03 -22.46
CA MET A 14 -2.17 4.89 -21.48
C MET A 14 -3.09 6.07 -21.21
N LYS A 15 -4.05 5.87 -20.29
CA LYS A 15 -4.76 6.97 -19.67
C LYS A 15 -3.67 7.70 -18.89
N LYS A 16 -3.60 9.01 -19.05
CA LYS A 16 -3.09 9.88 -17.99
C LYS A 16 -3.90 9.50 -16.75
N ILE A 17 -3.37 8.57 -15.96
CA ILE A 17 -4.02 8.16 -14.73
C ILE A 17 -3.91 9.42 -13.87
N GLN A 18 -5.05 10.08 -13.70
CA GLN A 18 -5.22 10.99 -12.60
C GLN A 18 -4.89 10.16 -11.35
N LYS A 19 -3.68 10.35 -10.80
CA LYS A 19 -3.19 9.69 -9.58
C LYS A 19 -4.17 9.85 -8.40
N SER A 20 -5.15 10.74 -8.51
CA SER A 20 -6.22 10.99 -7.54
C SER A 20 -7.34 9.94 -7.49
N ALA A 21 -7.48 9.04 -8.48
CA ALA A 21 -8.59 8.07 -8.55
C ALA A 21 -8.18 6.60 -8.38
N VAL A 22 -6.91 6.31 -8.05
CA VAL A 22 -6.53 4.95 -7.68
C VAL A 22 -7.09 4.67 -6.29
N ARG A 23 -8.20 3.93 -6.24
CA ARG A 23 -8.89 3.53 -5.01
C ARG A 23 -7.89 2.76 -4.15
N PHE A 24 -7.88 2.98 -2.84
CA PHE A 24 -6.92 2.35 -1.91
C PHE A 24 -6.73 0.84 -2.11
N ASP A 25 -7.79 0.13 -2.51
CA ASP A 25 -7.72 -1.30 -2.81
C ASP A 25 -6.82 -1.64 -4.01
N SER A 26 -6.86 -0.84 -5.09
CA SER A 26 -5.93 -1.04 -6.22
C SER A 26 -4.49 -0.78 -5.82
N LEU A 27 -4.21 0.30 -5.08
CA LEU A 27 -2.85 0.63 -4.63
C LEU A 27 -2.26 -0.49 -3.74
N LYS A 28 -3.07 -1.02 -2.84
CA LYS A 28 -2.72 -2.17 -2.00
C LYS A 28 -2.46 -3.43 -2.84
N GLN A 29 -3.32 -3.72 -3.80
CA GLN A 29 -3.20 -4.94 -4.60
C GLN A 29 -1.96 -4.88 -5.48
N ASP A 30 -1.68 -3.73 -6.12
CA ASP A 30 -0.46 -3.52 -6.92
C ASP A 30 0.81 -3.72 -6.07
N PHE A 31 0.83 -3.19 -4.84
CA PHE A 31 1.93 -3.42 -3.90
C PHE A 31 2.10 -4.91 -3.56
N LEU A 32 1.01 -5.62 -3.25
CA LEU A 32 1.08 -7.03 -2.88
C LEU A 32 1.54 -7.91 -4.04
N ASP A 33 1.11 -7.59 -5.26
CA ASP A 33 1.54 -8.29 -6.46
C ASP A 33 3.02 -8.03 -6.75
N ASP A 34 3.51 -6.79 -6.60
CA ASP A 34 4.94 -6.47 -6.69
C ASP A 34 5.78 -7.31 -5.71
N LYS A 35 5.39 -7.36 -4.44
CA LYS A 35 6.09 -8.17 -3.43
C LYS A 35 6.01 -9.66 -3.70
N LYS A 36 4.90 -10.13 -4.27
CA LYS A 36 4.76 -11.52 -4.70
C LYS A 36 5.72 -11.84 -5.85
N TYR A 37 5.80 -10.97 -6.86
CA TYR A 37 6.74 -11.12 -7.97
C TYR A 37 8.20 -11.03 -7.53
N SER A 38 8.50 -10.28 -6.46
CA SER A 38 9.84 -10.22 -5.86
C SER A 38 10.19 -11.41 -4.97
N GLY A 39 9.34 -12.44 -4.88
CA GLY A 39 9.60 -13.65 -4.10
C GLY A 39 9.32 -13.55 -2.59
N THR A 40 8.52 -12.56 -2.16
CA THR A 40 8.12 -12.44 -0.75
C THR A 40 7.25 -13.63 -0.32
N ALA A 41 7.55 -14.22 0.84
CA ALA A 41 6.79 -15.35 1.36
C ALA A 41 5.32 -14.99 1.64
N GLU A 42 4.40 -15.95 1.44
CA GLU A 42 2.96 -15.74 1.61
C GLU A 42 2.58 -15.29 3.02
N ALA A 43 3.26 -15.80 4.05
CA ALA A 43 3.05 -15.37 5.43
C ALA A 43 3.35 -13.87 5.62
N THR A 44 4.40 -13.37 4.98
CA THR A 44 4.77 -11.94 4.99
C THR A 44 3.80 -11.12 4.16
N LEU A 45 3.35 -11.62 2.99
CA LEU A 45 2.30 -10.98 2.19
C LEU A 45 0.99 -10.82 2.97
N ASN A 46 0.62 -11.82 3.77
CA ASN A 46 -0.56 -11.77 4.63
C ASN A 46 -0.41 -10.75 5.76
N GLY A 47 0.79 -10.64 6.36
CA GLY A 47 1.11 -9.58 7.31
C GLY A 47 0.92 -8.19 6.69
N TYR A 48 1.53 -7.95 5.52
CA TYR A 48 1.35 -6.69 4.79
C TYR A 48 -0.12 -6.43 4.44
N ARG A 49 -0.85 -7.44 3.96
CA ARG A 49 -2.26 -7.30 3.61
C ARG A 49 -3.08 -6.80 4.80
N TYR A 50 -2.87 -7.36 5.99
CA TYR A 50 -3.56 -6.95 7.20
C TYR A 50 -3.18 -5.52 7.61
N ASP A 51 -1.88 -5.25 7.75
CA ASP A 51 -1.37 -3.97 8.27
C ASP A 51 -1.73 -2.80 7.35
N ILE A 52 -1.59 -2.98 6.03
CA ILE A 52 -1.88 -1.95 5.04
C ILE A 52 -3.39 -1.74 4.93
N THR A 53 -4.20 -2.79 5.02
CA THR A 53 -5.67 -2.62 5.05
C THR A 53 -6.11 -1.79 6.25
N ARG A 54 -5.52 -2.02 7.43
CA ARG A 54 -5.79 -1.21 8.62
C ARG A 54 -5.42 0.27 8.41
N PHE A 55 -4.24 0.52 7.84
CA PHE A 55 -3.79 1.89 7.53
C PHE A 55 -4.70 2.60 6.52
N LEU A 56 -5.03 1.96 5.41
CA LEU A 56 -5.87 2.56 4.36
C LEU A 56 -7.31 2.78 4.84
N LYS A 57 -7.84 1.91 5.70
CA LYS A 57 -9.12 2.14 6.36
C LYS A 57 -9.08 3.39 7.23
N PHE A 58 -8.05 3.54 8.08
CA PHE A 58 -7.87 4.75 8.89
C PHE A 58 -7.82 6.02 8.03
N LEU A 59 -7.02 6.02 6.95
CA LEU A 59 -6.97 7.17 6.05
C LEU A 59 -8.32 7.48 5.40
N SER A 60 -9.08 6.45 5.05
CA SER A 60 -10.42 6.61 4.47
C SER A 60 -11.39 7.22 5.49
N ASP A 61 -11.40 6.70 6.72
CA ASP A 61 -12.30 7.16 7.79
C ASP A 61 -11.99 8.61 8.18
N GLU A 62 -10.70 8.98 8.19
CA GLU A 62 -10.22 10.33 8.51
C GLU A 62 -10.15 11.28 7.29
N GLN A 63 -10.52 10.81 6.09
CA GLN A 63 -10.42 11.56 4.83
C GLN A 63 -9.01 12.12 4.55
N LEU A 64 -7.99 11.33 4.86
CA LEU A 64 -6.57 11.66 4.70
C LEU A 64 -6.00 11.06 3.40
N ALA A 65 -5.00 11.73 2.84
CA ALA A 65 -4.25 11.22 1.70
C ALA A 65 -3.14 10.24 2.11
N VAL A 66 -2.73 9.36 1.18
CA VAL A 66 -1.58 8.45 1.34
C VAL A 66 -0.29 9.25 1.20
N ASN A 67 0.14 9.88 2.29
CA ASN A 67 1.37 10.69 2.34
C ASN A 67 1.94 10.73 3.77
N GLU A 68 3.00 11.51 3.98
CA GLU A 68 3.68 11.65 5.27
C GLU A 68 2.75 12.20 6.37
N ALA A 69 1.84 13.13 6.05
CA ALA A 69 0.91 13.70 7.02
C ALA A 69 -0.11 12.67 7.50
N GLY A 70 -0.69 11.88 6.57
CA GLY A 70 -1.56 10.76 6.89
C GLY A 70 -0.85 9.71 7.74
N PHE A 71 0.41 9.42 7.42
CA PHE A 71 1.25 8.51 8.20
C PHE A 71 1.50 9.01 9.64
N LYS A 72 1.87 10.28 9.83
CA LYS A 72 2.06 10.87 11.17
C LYS A 72 0.80 10.77 12.03
N ARG A 73 -0.38 11.05 11.45
CA ARG A 73 -1.66 10.87 12.15
C ARG A 73 -1.94 9.41 12.50
N TYR A 74 -1.61 8.48 11.62
CA TYR A 74 -1.77 7.06 11.91
C TYR A 74 -0.87 6.59 13.06
N VAL A 75 0.37 7.09 13.15
CA VAL A 75 1.28 6.79 14.27
C VAL A 75 0.67 7.25 15.60
N ILE A 76 0.14 8.48 15.65
CA ILE A 76 -0.54 9.01 16.84
C ILE A 76 -1.74 8.12 17.21
N HIS A 77 -2.59 7.78 16.23
CA HIS A 77 -3.74 6.88 16.45
C HIS A 77 -3.33 5.52 17.04
N LEU A 78 -2.25 4.92 16.54
CA LEU A 78 -1.74 3.66 17.09
C LEU A 78 -1.27 3.81 18.53
N THR A 79 -0.60 4.91 18.87
CA THR A 79 -0.14 5.19 20.24
C THR A 79 -1.31 5.44 21.19
N ASP A 80 -2.30 6.25 20.77
CA ASP A 80 -3.46 6.61 21.59
C ASP A 80 -4.40 5.43 21.85
N SER A 81 -4.40 4.43 20.98
CA SER A 81 -5.18 3.20 21.15
C SER A 81 -4.65 2.24 22.23
N GLY A 82 -3.58 2.60 22.96
CA GLY A 82 -3.03 1.82 24.07
C GLY A 82 -2.27 0.55 23.64
N MET A 83 -1.89 0.45 22.36
CA MET A 83 -1.09 -0.67 21.86
C MET A 83 0.31 -0.69 22.48
N THR A 84 0.88 -1.89 22.62
CA THR A 84 2.28 -2.03 23.05
C THR A 84 3.22 -1.42 22.03
N ALA A 85 4.35 -0.87 22.49
CA ALA A 85 5.37 -0.30 21.62
C ALA A 85 5.84 -1.29 20.52
N ASN A 86 5.90 -2.59 20.84
CA ASN A 86 6.24 -3.63 19.87
C ASN A 86 5.21 -3.73 18.74
N SER A 87 3.91 -3.69 19.08
CA SER A 87 2.83 -3.73 18.10
C SER A 87 2.84 -2.47 17.22
N VAL A 88 2.98 -1.29 17.84
CA VAL A 88 3.10 -0.02 17.10
C VAL A 88 4.28 -0.07 16.13
N ASN A 89 5.45 -0.51 16.60
CA ASN A 89 6.65 -0.65 15.78
C ASN A 89 6.47 -1.68 14.65
N HIS A 90 5.67 -2.72 14.84
CA HIS A 90 5.34 -3.67 13.77
C HIS A 90 4.51 -3.00 12.67
N TYR A 91 3.37 -2.37 13.01
CA TYR A 91 2.52 -1.67 12.05
C TYR A 91 3.29 -0.56 11.30
N ILE A 92 4.10 0.22 12.01
CA ILE A 92 4.91 1.29 11.42
C ILE A 92 5.86 0.75 10.35
N ARG A 93 6.52 -0.38 10.58
CA ARG A 93 7.45 -0.95 9.59
C ARG A 93 6.72 -1.37 8.32
N SER A 94 5.62 -2.11 8.45
CA SER A 94 4.81 -2.54 7.31
C SER A 94 4.29 -1.36 6.49
N VAL A 95 3.78 -0.32 7.15
CA VAL A 95 3.27 0.88 6.46
C VAL A 95 4.38 1.69 5.80
N LYS A 96 5.56 1.82 6.43
CA LYS A 96 6.71 2.49 5.81
C LYS A 96 7.13 1.81 4.51
N VAL A 97 7.20 0.48 4.49
CA VAL A 97 7.54 -0.28 3.27
C VAL A 97 6.54 0.02 2.14
N PHE A 98 5.25 0.05 2.47
CA PHE A 98 4.20 0.41 1.51
C PHE A 98 4.33 1.85 1.00
N LEU A 99 4.57 2.82 1.89
CA LEU A 99 4.70 4.23 1.51
C LEU A 99 5.95 4.49 0.66
N TYR A 100 7.08 3.85 0.97
CA TYR A 100 8.28 3.95 0.13
C TYR A 100 8.02 3.42 -1.27
N TRP A 101 7.37 2.26 -1.39
CA TRP A 101 6.97 1.73 -2.68
C TRP A 101 6.01 2.66 -3.46
N CYS A 102 5.11 3.37 -2.77
CA CYS A 102 4.24 4.37 -3.42
C CYS A 102 4.99 5.59 -3.97
N MET A 103 6.22 5.85 -3.50
CA MET A 103 7.05 7.00 -3.88
C MET A 103 8.11 6.66 -4.93
N GLU A 104 8.39 5.37 -5.16
CA GLU A 104 9.19 4.87 -6.29
C GLU A 104 8.46 5.05 -7.63
#